data_AF-A0A3P7YJ00-F1
#
_entry.id   AF-A0A3P7YJ00-F1
#
_cell.length_a   1.000
_cell.length_b   1.000
_cell.length_c   1.000
_cell.angle_alpha   90.00
_cell.angle_beta   90.00
_cell.angle_gamma   90.00
#
_symmetry.space_group_name_H-M   'P 1'
#
loop_
_entity.id
_entity.type
_entity.pdbx_description
1 polymer ?
#
loop_
_entity_poly.entity_id
_entity_poly.type
_entity_poly.pdbx_seq_one_letter_code
_entity_poly.pdbx_strand_id
1 'polypeptide(L)'
;MNFVILFFLVGIIYACEYNGQHYKDNETFVDGAFRLICHMSQYAWQIDAIGCIVNGVEIPIGGRKRVGYFQYECSKHPDGTIELKPVFN
;
A
#
# COMPACT_ATOMS: atom_id res chain seq x y z
N MET A 1 6.76 4.15 47.95
CA MET A 1 6.01 2.95 47.56
C MET A 1 5.07 3.35 46.43
N ASN A 2 5.39 2.86 45.22
CA ASN A 2 4.61 2.83 43.99
C ASN A 2 3.97 4.12 43.43
N PHE A 3 4.69 4.81 42.54
CA PHE A 3 4.11 5.68 41.51
C PHE A 3 4.60 5.31 40.09
N VAL A 4 4.99 4.05 39.88
CA VAL A 4 5.66 3.57 38.64
C VAL A 4 4.70 2.80 37.70
N ILE A 5 3.43 2.60 38.09
CA ILE A 5 2.50 1.72 37.37
C ILE A 5 1.39 2.53 36.69
N LEU A 6 1.74 3.44 35.79
CA LEU A 6 0.78 4.14 34.93
C LEU A 6 1.28 4.25 33.48
N PHE A 7 2.09 3.28 33.06
CA PHE A 7 2.69 3.23 31.73
C PHE A 7 2.55 1.86 31.04
N PHE A 8 1.57 1.05 31.47
CA PHE A 8 1.35 -0.27 30.89
C PHE A 8 0.09 -0.29 30.02
N LEU A 9 0.28 -0.73 28.77
CA LEU A 9 -0.72 -1.15 27.79
C LEU A 9 -1.31 -0.08 26.87
N VAL A 10 -0.48 0.78 26.25
CA VAL A 10 -0.79 1.09 24.84
C VAL A 10 -0.33 -0.13 24.05
N GLY A 11 -1.18 -1.17 24.03
CA GLY A 11 -0.98 -2.30 23.15
C GLY A 11 -0.87 -1.74 21.74
N ILE A 12 0.28 -1.95 21.11
CA ILE A 12 0.46 -1.55 19.72
C ILE A 12 -0.61 -2.34 18.97
N ILE A 13 -1.62 -1.64 18.44
CA ILE A 13 -2.65 -2.26 17.63
C ILE A 13 -1.93 -2.67 16.34
N TYR A 14 -1.41 -3.89 16.31
CA TYR A 14 -0.79 -4.46 15.14
C TYR A 14 -1.89 -4.63 14.09
N ALA A 15 -1.80 -3.84 13.02
CA ALA A 15 -2.76 -3.89 11.93
C ALA A 15 -2.31 -4.89 10.87
N CYS A 16 -1.70 -4.45 9.77
CA CYS A 16 -1.19 -5.37 8.75
C CYS A 16 0.26 -5.77 9.03
N GLU A 17 0.61 -7.02 8.75
CA GLU A 17 1.99 -7.47 8.65
C GLU A 17 2.35 -7.71 7.17
N TYR A 18 3.40 -7.05 6.68
CA TYR A 18 3.87 -7.22 5.31
C TYR A 18 5.39 -7.22 5.25
N ASN A 19 5.98 -8.31 4.73
CA ASN A 19 7.43 -8.53 4.69
C ASN A 19 8.13 -8.31 6.05
N GLY A 20 7.50 -8.76 7.14
CA GLY A 20 8.02 -8.61 8.51
C GLY A 20 7.92 -7.19 9.09
N GLN A 21 7.27 -6.25 8.39
CA GLN A 21 6.98 -4.90 8.89
C GLN A 21 5.50 -4.77 9.25
N HIS A 22 5.21 -3.96 10.28
CA HIS A 22 3.85 -3.69 10.71
C HIS A 22 3.39 -2.32 10.24
N TYR A 23 2.18 -2.26 9.67
CA TYR A 23 1.54 -1.05 9.16
C TYR A 23 0.23 -0.81 9.87
N LYS A 24 -0.11 0.45 10.13
CA LYS A 24 -1.40 0.86 10.71
C LYS A 24 -2.52 0.75 9.68
N ASP A 25 -3.76 0.67 10.17
CA ASP A 25 -4.93 0.74 9.27
C ASP A 25 -4.93 2.06 8.47
N ASN A 26 -5.22 1.96 7.18
CA ASN A 26 -5.13 3.02 6.16
C ASN A 26 -3.72 3.60 5.95
N GLU A 27 -2.68 3.00 6.51
CA GLU A 27 -1.31 3.37 6.20
C GLU A 27 -0.96 2.95 4.77
N THR A 28 -0.27 3.84 4.06
CA THR A 28 0.15 3.59 2.67
C THR A 28 1.66 3.60 2.59
N PHE A 29 2.20 2.71 1.77
CA PHE A 29 3.64 2.54 1.61
C PHE A 29 3.96 2.11 0.18
N VAL A 30 5.25 2.16 -0.18
CA VAL A 30 5.72 1.76 -1.50
C VAL A 30 6.57 0.51 -1.36
N ASP A 31 6.27 -0.50 -2.16
CA ASP A 31 7.13 -1.67 -2.34
C ASP A 31 7.33 -1.93 -3.84
N GLY A 32 8.58 -1.91 -4.29
CA GLY A 32 8.94 -1.97 -5.70
C GLY A 32 8.20 -0.93 -6.55
N ALA A 33 7.39 -1.40 -7.50
CA ALA A 33 6.63 -0.56 -8.43
C ALA A 33 5.18 -0.31 -7.97
N PHE A 34 4.82 -0.63 -6.73
CA PHE A 34 3.43 -0.57 -6.25
C PHE A 34 3.29 0.38 -5.06
N ARG A 35 2.20 1.15 -5.08
CA ARG A 35 1.68 1.87 -3.92
C ARG A 35 0.66 0.97 -3.24
N LEU A 36 0.96 0.59 -2.01
CA LEU A 36 0.17 -0.34 -1.20
C LEU A 36 -0.56 0.41 -0.08
N ILE A 37 -1.66 -0.18 0.40
CA ILE A 37 -2.42 0.27 1.56
C ILE A 37 -2.71 -0.92 2.49
N CYS A 38 -2.61 -0.68 3.79
CA CYS A 38 -3.13 -1.59 4.79
C CYS A 38 -4.61 -1.31 5.04
N HIS A 39 -5.46 -2.33 4.86
CA HIS A 39 -6.86 -2.29 5.23
C HIS A 39 -7.15 -3.29 6.34
N MET A 40 -7.69 -2.80 7.44
CA MET A 40 -8.20 -3.63 8.52
C MET A 40 -9.72 -3.69 8.54
N SER A 41 -10.22 -4.88 8.83
CA SER A 41 -11.60 -5.14 9.23
C SER A 41 -11.62 -5.68 10.66
N GLN A 42 -12.81 -5.91 11.22
CA GLN A 42 -12.95 -6.45 12.57
C GLN A 42 -12.30 -7.84 12.75
N TYR A 43 -12.18 -8.63 11.67
CA TYR A 43 -11.77 -10.04 11.74
C TYR A 43 -10.54 -10.39 10.88
N ALA A 44 -10.12 -9.49 10.00
CA ALA A 44 -9.03 -9.74 9.06
C ALA A 44 -8.37 -8.43 8.61
N TRP A 45 -7.15 -8.53 8.11
CA TRP A 45 -6.44 -7.44 7.45
C TRP A 45 -6.00 -7.88 6.06
N GLN A 46 -5.81 -6.91 5.16
CA GLN A 46 -5.36 -7.12 3.80
C GLN A 46 -4.41 -6.00 3.39
N ILE A 47 -3.40 -6.35 2.61
CA ILE A 47 -2.60 -5.39 1.86
C ILE A 47 -3.17 -5.33 0.44
N ASP A 48 -3.56 -4.15 0.01
CA ASP A 48 -4.05 -3.90 -1.33
C ASP A 48 -3.15 -2.93 -2.09
N ALA A 49 -3.05 -3.14 -3.40
CA ALA A 49 -2.45 -2.16 -4.28
C ALA A 49 -3.47 -1.10 -4.69
N ILE A 50 -3.09 0.17 -4.50
CA ILE A 50 -3.89 1.35 -4.86
C ILE A 50 -3.27 2.15 -6.01
N GLY A 51 -2.04 1.83 -6.40
CA GLY A 51 -1.39 2.42 -7.56
C GLY A 51 -0.08 1.77 -7.93
N CYS A 52 0.51 2.27 -9.01
CA CYS A 52 1.84 1.93 -9.50
C CYS A 52 2.77 3.15 -9.40
N ILE A 53 4.06 2.90 -9.25
CA ILE A 53 5.11 3.93 -9.18
C ILE A 53 6.03 3.79 -10.39
N VAL A 54 6.18 4.88 -11.15
CA VAL A 54 7.14 4.98 -12.26
C VAL A 54 8.00 6.21 -12.04
N ASN A 55 9.30 6.04 -11.85
CA ASN A 55 10.25 7.14 -11.59
C ASN A 55 9.78 8.10 -10.47
N GLY A 56 9.22 7.56 -9.39
CA GLY A 56 8.67 8.32 -8.27
C GLY A 56 7.30 8.97 -8.53
N VAL A 57 6.74 8.82 -9.73
CA VAL A 57 5.40 9.31 -10.08
C VAL A 57 4.38 8.20 -9.84
N GLU A 58 3.37 8.52 -9.04
CA GLU A 58 2.24 7.62 -8.81
C GLU A 58 1.20 7.69 -9.94
N ILE A 59 0.72 6.51 -10.31
CA ILE A 59 -0.39 6.24 -11.23
C ILE A 59 -1.43 5.41 -10.47
N PRO A 60 -2.64 5.93 -10.20
CA PRO A 60 -3.66 5.17 -9.49
C PRO A 60 -4.11 3.95 -10.30
N ILE A 61 -4.64 2.92 -9.63
CA ILE A 61 -5.22 1.75 -10.30
C ILE A 61 -6.35 2.18 -11.27
N GLY A 62 -6.34 1.60 -12.47
CA GLY A 62 -7.20 1.99 -13.59
C GLY A 62 -6.77 3.28 -14.30
N GLY A 63 -5.72 3.94 -13.81
CA GLY A 63 -5.24 5.22 -14.30
C GLY A 63 -4.20 5.10 -15.41
N ARG A 64 -4.03 6.21 -16.14
CA ARG A 64 -2.94 6.42 -17.09
C ARG A 64 -2.24 7.74 -16.80
N LYS A 65 -0.92 7.77 -16.96
CA LYS A 65 -0.13 9.00 -16.76
C LYS A 65 1.09 9.01 -17.66
N ARG A 66 1.45 10.19 -18.17
CA ARG A 66 2.70 10.39 -18.89
C ARG A 66 3.85 10.55 -17.90
N VAL A 67 4.88 9.74 -18.05
CA VAL A 67 6.11 9.79 -17.24
C VAL A 67 7.30 9.78 -18.20
N GLY A 68 8.00 10.91 -18.27
CA GLY A 68 8.99 11.15 -19.33
C GLY A 68 8.35 11.16 -20.71
N TYR A 69 8.86 10.32 -21.62
CA TYR A 69 8.41 10.24 -23.01
C TYR A 69 7.26 9.25 -23.23
N PHE A 70 6.99 8.38 -22.25
CA PHE A 70 5.99 7.31 -22.39
C PHE A 70 4.74 7.62 -21.59
N GLN A 71 3.61 7.13 -22.09
CA GLN A 71 2.39 7.02 -21.29
C GLN A 71 2.37 5.64 -20.64
N TYR A 72 2.03 5.56 -19.37
CA TYR A 72 1.92 4.33 -18.62
C TYR A 72 0.49 4.11 -18.14
N GLU A 73 0.08 2.86 -18.05
CA GLU A 73 -1.19 2.39 -17.48
C GLU A 73 -0.91 1.47 -16.30
N CYS A 74 -1.68 1.65 -15.22
CA CYS A 74 -1.66 0.78 -14.04
C CYS A 74 -3.03 0.11 -13.93
N SER A 75 -3.10 -1.20 -14.14
CA SER A 75 -4.37 -1.95 -14.19
C SER A 75 -4.41 -3.08 -13.17
N LYS A 76 -5.56 -3.30 -12.53
CA LYS A 76 -5.86 -4.47 -11.70
C LYS A 76 -6.73 -5.43 -12.50
N HIS A 77 -6.25 -6.64 -12.71
CA HIS A 77 -6.98 -7.72 -13.38
C HIS A 77 -7.99 -8.36 -12.43
N PRO A 78 -9.01 -9.09 -12.94
CA PRO A 78 -10.02 -9.73 -12.11
C PRO A 78 -9.46 -10.78 -11.13
N ASP A 79 -8.31 -11.38 -11.45
CA ASP A 79 -7.59 -12.31 -10.60
C ASP A 79 -6.80 -11.62 -9.47
N GLY A 80 -6.81 -10.28 -9.43
CA GLY A 80 -6.11 -9.46 -8.45
C GLY A 80 -4.71 -9.02 -8.88
N THR A 81 -4.19 -9.52 -10.01
CA THR A 81 -2.85 -9.16 -10.50
C THR A 81 -2.79 -7.70 -10.90
N ILE A 82 -1.74 -6.98 -10.47
CA ILE A 82 -1.48 -5.61 -10.89
C ILE A 82 -0.47 -5.61 -12.02
N GLU A 83 -0.83 -4.97 -13.13
CA GLU A 83 0.02 -4.81 -14.30
C GLU A 83 0.33 -3.32 -14.52
N LEU A 84 1.62 -3.02 -14.59
CA LEU A 84 2.15 -1.73 -15.03
C LEU A 84 2.73 -1.89 -16.44
N LYS A 85 2.21 -1.15 -17.41
CA LYS A 85 2.70 -1.23 -18.80
C LYS A 85 2.81 0.14 -19.47
N PRO A 86 3.79 0.34 -20.36
CA PRO A 86 3.76 1.45 -21.29
C PRO A 86 2.63 1.27 -22.30
N VAL A 87 1.98 2.36 -22.67
CA VAL A 87 0.95 2.44 -23.70
C VAL A 87 1.56 3.13 -24.92
N PHE A 88 1.66 2.39 -26.02
CA PHE A 88 2.06 2.91 -27.31
C PHE A 88 0.79 3.11 -28.15
N ASN A 89 0.55 4.35 -28.56
CA ASN A 89 -0.48 4.67 -29.56
C ASN A 89 0.07 4.46 -30.96
#